data_AF-A0A3B9BGT3-F1
#
_entry.id   AF-A0A3B9BGT3-F1
#
_cell.length_a   1.000
_cell.length_b   1.000
_cell.length_c   1.000
_cell.angle_alpha   90.00
_cell.angle_beta   90.00
_cell.angle_gamma   90.00
#
_symmetry.space_group_name_H-M   'P 1'
#
loop_
_entity.id
_entity.type
_entity.pdbx_description
1 polymer ?
#
loop_
_entity_poly.entity_id
_entity_poly.type
_entity_poly.pdbx_seq_one_letter_code
_entity_poly.pdbx_strand_id
1 'polypeptide(L)'
;MGLEDDPAEPFVPEDDALPDLDGLGEGLGEGLARGVTVIAGTVKTLPAGPGVYRMLNRKGDALYVGKARNLKRRVTNYTQIAKLPRRLQRMVAETTRMEIVTTHTEVEALLLDYIP
;
A
#
# COMPACT_ATOMS: atom_id res chain seq x y z
N MET A 1 -24.87 -5.36 -0.32
CA MET A 1 -24.50 -3.93 -0.20
C MET A 1 -23.08 -3.82 -0.74
N GLY A 2 -22.97 -3.35 -1.98
CA GLY A 2 -21.91 -3.68 -2.92
C GLY A 2 -20.51 -3.23 -2.47
N LEU A 3 -19.59 -4.19 -2.45
CA LEU A 3 -18.16 -3.95 -2.58
C LEU A 3 -17.87 -3.58 -4.05
N GLU A 4 -18.53 -2.54 -4.54
CA GLU A 4 -18.43 -2.11 -5.93
C GLU A 4 -17.05 -1.46 -6.13
N ASP A 5 -16.26 -2.17 -6.93
CA ASP A 5 -15.03 -1.83 -7.61
C ASP A 5 -14.48 -0.41 -7.35
N ASP A 6 -13.32 -0.37 -6.71
CA ASP A 6 -12.40 0.75 -6.83
C ASP A 6 -11.41 0.36 -7.96
N PRO A 7 -11.69 0.74 -9.24
CA PRO A 7 -11.06 0.17 -10.44
C PRO A 7 -9.62 0.63 -10.68
N ALA A 8 -8.95 1.17 -9.67
CA ALA A 8 -7.50 1.32 -9.77
C ALA A 8 -6.91 -0.09 -9.65
N GLU A 9 -6.64 -0.72 -10.80
CA GLU A 9 -5.71 -1.84 -10.84
C GLU A 9 -4.46 -1.42 -10.07
N PRO A 10 -3.97 -2.26 -9.13
CA PRO A 10 -2.72 -1.97 -8.47
C PRO A 10 -1.67 -1.72 -9.56
N PHE A 11 -1.04 -0.54 -9.57
CA PHE A 11 0.17 -0.35 -10.37
C PHE A 11 1.21 -1.25 -9.74
N VAL A 12 1.37 -2.42 -10.35
CA VAL A 12 2.37 -3.40 -10.01
C VAL A 12 3.55 -3.06 -10.90
N PRO A 13 4.65 -2.46 -10.37
CA PRO A 13 5.88 -2.42 -11.16
C PRO A 13 6.18 -3.85 -11.60
N GLU A 14 6.41 -4.02 -12.90
CA GLU A 14 6.72 -5.31 -13.53
C GLU A 14 7.69 -6.10 -12.67
N ASP A 15 7.53 -7.43 -12.69
CA ASP A 15 7.89 -8.47 -11.72
C ASP A 15 9.35 -8.50 -11.15
N ASP A 16 10.18 -7.49 -11.43
CA ASP A 16 11.62 -7.40 -11.13
C ASP A 16 11.98 -6.54 -9.89
N ALA A 17 11.04 -5.80 -9.29
CA ALA A 17 11.37 -4.80 -8.25
C ALA A 17 11.19 -5.26 -6.79
N LEU A 18 10.62 -6.44 -6.54
CA LEU A 18 10.63 -7.04 -5.20
C LEU A 18 11.87 -7.95 -5.15
N PRO A 19 12.89 -7.67 -4.33
CA PRO A 19 14.08 -8.51 -4.26
C PRO A 19 13.70 -9.98 -4.01
N ASP A 20 14.49 -10.94 -4.47
CA ASP A 20 14.22 -12.37 -4.22
C ASP A 20 14.10 -12.65 -2.71
N LEU A 21 12.86 -12.74 -2.22
CA LEU A 21 12.51 -12.91 -0.80
C LEU A 21 12.19 -14.38 -0.46
N ASP A 22 12.83 -15.34 -1.13
CA ASP A 22 12.57 -16.77 -0.94
C ASP A 22 13.05 -17.33 0.42
N GLY A 23 13.68 -16.52 1.27
CA GLY A 23 14.13 -16.88 2.62
C GLY A 23 13.20 -16.54 3.79
N LEU A 24 12.03 -15.91 3.59
CA LEU A 24 11.23 -15.32 4.68
C LEU A 24 10.26 -16.26 5.41
N GLY A 25 10.44 -17.59 5.31
CA GLY A 25 9.53 -18.57 5.92
C GLY A 25 9.32 -18.39 7.43
N GLU A 26 10.37 -17.97 8.17
CA GLU A 26 10.31 -17.84 9.63
C GLU A 26 10.05 -16.40 10.12
N GLY A 27 10.25 -15.37 9.28
CA GLY A 27 10.09 -13.96 9.65
C GLY A 27 8.80 -13.29 9.19
N LEU A 28 8.01 -13.97 8.33
CA LEU A 28 6.82 -13.36 7.71
C LEU A 28 5.75 -12.97 8.75
N GLY A 29 5.56 -13.77 9.79
CA GLY A 29 4.54 -13.51 10.83
C GLY A 29 4.81 -12.24 11.63
N GLU A 30 6.05 -12.04 12.08
CA GLU A 30 6.47 -10.84 12.81
C GLU A 30 6.47 -9.60 11.89
N GLY A 31 6.94 -9.77 10.66
CA GLY A 31 6.88 -8.73 9.63
C GLY A 31 5.44 -8.28 9.36
N LEU A 32 4.51 -9.23 9.17
CA LEU A 32 3.09 -8.97 8.96
C LEU A 32 2.48 -8.21 10.14
N ALA A 33 2.73 -8.64 11.38
CA ALA A 33 2.22 -7.96 12.56
C ALA A 33 2.67 -6.50 12.59
N ARG A 34 3.96 -6.24 12.38
CA ARG A 34 4.53 -4.88 12.31
C ARG A 34 3.91 -4.07 11.17
N GLY A 35 3.85 -4.63 9.98
CA GLY A 35 3.28 -3.98 8.80
C GLY A 35 1.83 -3.58 9.00
N VAL A 36 1.02 -4.48 9.55
CA VAL A 36 -0.38 -4.21 9.91
C VAL A 36 -0.48 -3.09 10.93
N THR A 37 0.39 -3.06 11.96
CA THR A 37 0.39 -1.95 12.94
C THR A 37 0.69 -0.61 12.28
N VAL A 38 1.67 -0.54 11.37
CA VAL A 38 2.00 0.69 10.62
C VAL A 38 0.80 1.13 9.79
N ILE A 39 0.25 0.22 8.98
CA ILE A 39 -0.87 0.51 8.08
C ILE A 39 -2.11 0.93 8.87
N ALA A 40 -2.46 0.20 9.93
CA ALA A 40 -3.61 0.52 10.78
C ALA A 40 -3.42 1.85 11.53
N GLY A 41 -2.19 2.20 11.89
CA GLY A 41 -1.85 3.53 12.41
C GLY A 41 -2.13 4.62 11.39
N THR A 42 -1.66 4.46 10.16
CA THR A 42 -1.92 5.40 9.07
C THR A 42 -3.40 5.54 8.74
N VAL A 43 -4.18 4.45 8.74
CA VAL A 43 -5.64 4.49 8.48
C VAL A 43 -6.37 5.47 9.38
N LYS A 44 -5.92 5.67 10.62
CA LYS A 44 -6.54 6.62 11.57
C LYS A 44 -6.38 8.08 11.15
N THR A 45 -5.34 8.40 10.39
CA THR A 45 -5.04 9.76 9.93
C THR A 45 -5.51 10.05 8.51
N LEU A 46 -6.04 9.03 7.80
CA LEU A 46 -6.45 9.17 6.41
C LEU A 46 -7.80 9.89 6.25
N PRO A 47 -7.91 10.83 5.30
CA PRO A 47 -9.20 11.36 4.89
C PRO A 47 -10.00 10.32 4.09
N ALA A 48 -11.32 10.49 4.09
CA ALA A 48 -12.22 9.77 3.20
C ALA A 48 -12.30 10.47 1.83
N GLY A 49 -11.17 10.58 1.14
CA GLY A 49 -11.04 11.27 -0.13
C GLY A 49 -9.95 10.69 -1.04
N PRO A 50 -9.81 11.25 -2.26
CA PRO A 50 -8.86 10.75 -3.24
C PRO A 50 -7.41 11.09 -2.90
N GLY A 51 -6.49 10.28 -3.42
CA GLY A 51 -5.06 10.58 -3.36
C GLY A 51 -4.18 9.40 -3.72
N VAL A 52 -2.88 9.60 -3.49
CA VAL A 52 -1.81 8.64 -3.73
C VAL A 52 -1.23 8.18 -2.40
N TYR A 53 -0.97 6.89 -2.27
CA TYR A 53 -0.27 6.31 -1.12
C TYR A 53 0.94 5.51 -1.57
N ARG A 54 1.99 5.55 -0.74
CA ARG A 54 3.22 4.80 -0.94
C ARG A 54 3.49 3.95 0.29
N MET A 55 3.81 2.69 0.09
CA MET A 55 4.33 1.80 1.14
C MET A 55 5.84 1.72 0.99
N LEU A 56 6.56 2.03 2.04
CA LEU A 56 8.02 2.11 2.05
C LEU A 56 8.63 0.98 2.88
N ASN A 57 9.75 0.45 2.39
CA ASN A 57 10.59 -0.47 3.16
C ASN A 57 11.44 0.28 4.20
N ARG A 58 12.23 -0.47 4.98
CA ARG A 58 13.12 0.09 6.01
C ARG A 58 14.19 1.04 5.44
N LYS A 59 14.62 0.83 4.19
CA LYS A 59 15.61 1.66 3.50
C LYS A 59 15.01 2.98 2.97
N GLY A 60 13.68 3.10 2.98
CA GLY A 60 12.96 4.25 2.42
C GLY A 60 12.57 4.07 0.95
N ASP A 61 12.83 2.91 0.34
CA ASP A 61 12.41 2.63 -1.03
C ASP A 61 10.91 2.33 -1.07
N ALA A 62 10.24 2.80 -2.12
CA ALA A 62 8.83 2.49 -2.33
C ALA A 62 8.66 1.05 -2.81
N LEU A 63 8.06 0.22 -1.96
CA LEU A 63 7.63 -1.14 -2.28
C LEU A 63 6.39 -1.14 -3.18
N TYR A 64 5.54 -0.14 -3.00
CA TYR A 64 4.27 -0.05 -3.69
C TYR A 64 3.77 1.38 -3.71
N VAL A 65 3.21 1.80 -4.84
CA VAL A 65 2.53 3.08 -5.01
C VAL A 65 1.14 2.80 -5.56
N GLY A 66 0.12 3.31 -4.90
CA GLY A 66 -1.26 3.15 -5.34
C GLY A 66 -2.01 4.46 -5.33
N LYS A 67 -2.99 4.57 -6.24
CA LYS A 67 -3.94 5.68 -6.31
C LYS A 67 -5.29 5.15 -5.83
N ALA A 68 -6.06 5.98 -5.12
CA ALA A 68 -7.37 5.58 -4.60
C ALA A 68 -8.33 6.76 -4.63
N ARG A 69 -9.62 6.51 -4.92
CA ARG A 69 -10.70 7.50 -4.76
C ARG A 69 -11.07 7.71 -3.30
N ASN A 70 -10.81 6.70 -2.47
CA ASN A 70 -10.98 6.77 -1.03
C ASN A 70 -9.79 6.10 -0.33
N LEU A 71 -8.82 6.92 0.08
CA LEU A 71 -7.59 6.46 0.75
C LEU A 71 -7.91 5.61 1.98
N LYS A 72 -8.81 6.09 2.86
CA LYS A 72 -9.16 5.36 4.08
C LYS A 72 -9.70 3.96 3.78
N ARG A 73 -10.63 3.82 2.83
CA ARG A 73 -11.20 2.53 2.43
C ARG A 73 -10.14 1.61 1.82
N ARG A 74 -9.34 2.13 0.88
CA ARG A 74 -8.32 1.34 0.17
C ARG A 74 -7.25 0.84 1.13
N VAL A 75 -6.70 1.73 1.96
CA VAL A 75 -5.60 1.38 2.88
C VAL A 75 -6.07 0.41 3.97
N THR A 76 -7.33 0.53 4.43
CA THR A 76 -7.93 -0.43 5.37
C THR A 76 -7.96 -1.86 4.82
N ASN A 77 -8.07 -2.06 3.49
CA ASN A 77 -8.07 -3.40 2.92
C ASN A 77 -6.76 -4.17 3.21
N TYR A 78 -5.63 -3.46 3.26
CA TYR A 78 -4.33 -4.08 3.54
C TYR A 78 -4.16 -4.53 5.00
N THR A 79 -5.08 -4.19 5.90
CA THR A 79 -5.08 -4.76 7.27
C THR A 79 -5.79 -6.12 7.33
N GLN A 80 -6.56 -6.48 6.29
CA GLN A 80 -7.29 -7.74 6.21
C GLN A 80 -6.44 -8.86 5.59
N ILE A 81 -5.33 -9.21 6.24
CA ILE A 81 -4.28 -10.11 5.72
C ILE A 81 -4.81 -11.42 5.12
N ALA A 82 -5.82 -12.04 5.76
CA ALA A 82 -6.41 -13.29 5.29
C ALA A 82 -7.07 -13.20 3.90
N LYS A 83 -7.45 -11.99 3.46
CA LYS A 83 -8.04 -11.74 2.14
C LYS A 83 -7.02 -11.29 1.10
N LEU A 84 -5.77 -11.09 1.51
CA LEU A 84 -4.72 -10.63 0.61
C LEU A 84 -4.03 -11.83 -0.06
N PRO A 85 -3.70 -11.75 -1.37
CA PRO A 85 -2.81 -12.71 -2.01
C PRO A 85 -1.41 -12.66 -1.39
N ARG A 86 -0.66 -13.77 -1.48
CA ARG A 86 0.67 -13.92 -0.85
C ARG A 86 1.64 -12.77 -1.16
N ARG A 87 1.63 -12.24 -2.39
CA ARG A 87 2.45 -11.09 -2.79
C ARG A 87 2.17 -9.85 -1.94
N LEU A 88 0.90 -9.52 -1.72
CA LEU A 88 0.50 -8.37 -0.90
C LEU A 88 0.77 -8.63 0.59
N GLN A 89 0.66 -9.87 1.06
CA GLN A 89 1.08 -10.21 2.42
C GLN A 89 2.57 -9.94 2.64
N ARG A 90 3.44 -10.33 1.70
CA ARG A 90 4.88 -10.02 1.74
C ARG A 90 5.16 -8.51 1.71
N MET A 91 4.47 -7.77 0.83
CA MET A 91 4.57 -6.31 0.77
C MET A 91 4.18 -5.66 2.10
N VAL A 92 3.08 -6.09 2.72
CA VAL A 92 2.68 -5.61 4.05
C VAL A 92 3.75 -5.94 5.08
N ALA A 93 4.30 -7.15 5.07
CA ALA A 93 5.33 -7.55 6.02
C ALA A 93 6.61 -6.67 5.97
N GLU A 94 6.98 -6.21 4.78
CA GLU A 94 8.13 -5.33 4.55
C GLU A 94 7.82 -3.84 4.77
N THR A 95 6.54 -3.46 4.85
CA THR A 95 6.12 -2.08 5.03
C THR A 95 6.52 -1.58 6.42
N THR A 96 7.38 -0.56 6.46
CA THR A 96 7.77 0.11 7.71
C THR A 96 7.22 1.52 7.83
N ARG A 97 6.86 2.14 6.72
CA ARG A 97 6.32 3.49 6.68
C ARG A 97 5.34 3.64 5.52
N MET A 98 4.37 4.52 5.69
CA MET A 98 3.49 4.97 4.61
C MET A 98 3.67 6.47 4.38
N GLU A 99 3.60 6.86 3.11
CA GLU A 99 3.48 8.26 2.70
C GLU A 99 2.16 8.46 1.96
N ILE A 100 1.50 9.58 2.25
CA ILE A 100 0.17 9.88 1.73
C ILE A 100 0.20 11.27 1.13
N VAL A 101 -0.24 11.37 -0.11
CA VAL A 101 -0.46 12.64 -0.80
C VAL A 101 -1.95 12.70 -1.12
N THR A 102 -2.67 13.55 -0.41
CA THR A 102 -4.08 13.84 -0.69
C THR A 102 -4.15 14.74 -1.91
N THR A 103 -5.01 14.42 -2.87
CA THR A 103 -5.21 15.26 -4.05
C THR A 103 -6.63 15.81 -4.06
N HIS A 104 -6.83 16.96 -4.68
CA HIS A 104 -8.17 17.56 -4.78
C HIS A 104 -8.96 16.95 -5.95
N THR A 105 -8.25 16.37 -6.93
CA THR A 105 -8.85 15.69 -8.10
C THR A 105 -8.08 14.42 -8.49
N GLU A 106 -8.71 13.50 -9.23
CA GLU A 106 -8.06 12.31 -9.83
C GLU A 106 -6.91 12.70 -10.79
N VAL A 107 -6.97 13.91 -11.37
CA VAL A 107 -6.01 14.43 -12.35
C VAL A 107 -4.67 14.78 -11.71
N GLU A 108 -4.67 15.33 -10.49
CA GLU A 108 -3.45 15.65 -9.75
C GLU A 108 -2.71 14.40 -9.27
N ALA A 109 -3.45 13.31 -8.97
CA ALA A 109 -2.87 12.02 -8.63
C ALA A 109 -2.18 11.34 -9.82
N LEU A 110 -2.63 11.64 -11.05
CA LEU A 110 -2.01 11.19 -12.29
C LEU A 110 -0.73 11.97 -12.64
N LEU A 111 -0.60 13.23 -12.22
CA LEU A 111 0.56 14.09 -12.53
C LEU A 111 1.78 13.90 -11.60
N LEU A 112 1.66 13.13 -10.51
CA LEU A 112 2.75 12.96 -9.52
C LEU A 112 3.97 12.18 -10.02
N ASP A 113 3.91 11.57 -11.19
CA ASP A 113 5.05 10.91 -11.83
C ASP A 113 6.14 11.90 -12.35
N TYR A 114 5.94 13.22 -12.24
CA TYR A 114 6.80 14.26 -12.83
C TYR A 114 7.52 15.22 -11.86
N ILE A 115 7.59 14.92 -10.55
CA ILE A 115 8.34 15.78 -9.62
C ILE A 115 9.76 15.22 -9.43
N PRO A 116 10.82 15.95 -9.85
CA PRO A 116 12.22 15.52 -9.78
C PRO A 116 12.78 15.49 -8.35
#